data_AF-A0A2W6BQF8-F1
#
_entry.id   AF-A0A2W6BQF8-F1
#
_cell.length_a   1.000
_cell.length_b   1.000
_cell.length_c   1.000
_cell.angle_alpha   90.00
_cell.angle_beta   90.00
_cell.angle_gamma   90.00
#
_symmetry.space_group_name_H-M   'P 1'
#
loop_
_entity.id
_entity.type
_entity.pdbx_description
1 polymer ?
#
loop_
_entity_poly.entity_id
_entity_poly.type
_entity_poly.pdbx_seq_one_letter_code
_entity_poly.pdbx_strand_id
1 'polypeptide(L)'
;MKPAPQPSERPGNASTTTAAASLDLQPLNIYSQFGEDGILNDLFLRLGVPRGYFVEFGAWDGIQMSNTHNLVVNHGWSGLLIEADPHAFETLRGNMAPHPDVTCMCATVGFDGAERLDAILQGVSVPEEFELLSIDVDGNDYHIWDAMGSYRPQVIVVEFNPTIPTHVDFIQPRDHRIKQGSSILALARLGVRKGYRAVAATLVNVVFVRADLADSVGIAALPLEMIRTNHALETNVVQLLDGTIRVVGPTRGIWNGIEMRFPGFQSLPRFLRVYPPDAARWQRPFLNLVERESRLRARAKARLARRHR
;
A
#
# COMPACT_ATOMS: atom_id res chain seq x y z
N MET A 1 -4.85 19.08 61.96
CA MET A 1 -4.37 19.56 60.64
C MET A 1 -5.48 19.33 59.63
N LYS A 2 -6.15 20.42 59.20
CA LYS A 2 -7.18 20.40 58.14
C LYS A 2 -6.49 20.50 56.78
N PRO A 3 -6.98 19.81 55.73
CA PRO A 3 -6.51 20.06 54.36
C PRO A 3 -7.07 21.39 53.83
N ALA A 4 -6.22 22.08 53.05
CA ALA A 4 -6.46 23.39 52.45
C ALA A 4 -7.40 23.30 51.22
N PRO A 5 -8.05 24.40 50.80
CA PRO A 5 -9.18 24.38 49.88
C PRO A 5 -8.75 24.38 48.40
N GLN A 6 -9.61 23.80 47.55
CA GLN A 6 -9.49 23.85 46.09
C GLN A 6 -9.62 25.29 45.55
N PRO A 7 -8.92 25.66 44.46
CA PRO A 7 -9.20 26.88 43.73
C PRO A 7 -10.30 26.68 42.68
N SER A 8 -11.19 27.67 42.66
CA SER A 8 -12.33 27.94 41.80
C SER A 8 -12.02 28.07 40.30
N GLU A 9 -12.97 27.65 39.48
CA GLU A 9 -13.12 28.03 38.07
C GLU A 9 -13.26 29.55 37.88
N ARG A 10 -12.70 30.08 36.78
CA ARG A 10 -13.21 31.24 36.01
C ARG A 10 -12.62 31.22 34.58
N PRO A 11 -13.23 31.94 33.61
CA PRO A 11 -13.70 31.34 32.37
C PRO A 11 -12.91 31.80 31.13
N GLY A 12 -13.15 31.09 30.03
CA GLY A 12 -13.14 31.67 28.68
C GLY A 12 -11.76 31.92 28.08
N ASN A 13 -11.29 30.96 27.29
CA ASN A 13 -10.72 31.33 26.01
C ASN A 13 -11.20 30.32 24.97
N ALA A 14 -12.14 30.76 24.16
CA ALA A 14 -12.55 30.09 22.94
C ALA A 14 -11.37 30.13 21.97
N SER A 15 -10.51 29.11 22.06
CA SER A 15 -9.63 28.73 20.97
C SER A 15 -10.40 27.69 20.16
N THR A 16 -11.11 28.14 19.14
CA THR A 16 -11.56 27.34 18.01
C THR A 16 -10.33 26.80 17.28
N THR A 17 -9.71 25.79 17.88
CA THR A 17 -8.82 24.89 17.17
C THR A 17 -9.75 23.87 16.52
N THR A 18 -10.12 24.09 15.27
CA THR A 18 -10.60 23.01 14.39
C THR A 18 -9.51 21.95 14.37
N ALA A 19 -9.64 20.96 15.26
CA ALA A 19 -8.90 19.72 15.16
C ALA A 19 -9.25 19.16 13.79
N ALA A 20 -8.28 19.14 12.88
CA ALA A 20 -8.39 18.38 11.65
C ALA A 20 -8.78 16.97 12.07
N ALA A 21 -9.99 16.54 11.70
CA ALA A 21 -10.47 15.21 12.01
C ALA A 21 -9.55 14.23 11.26
N SER A 22 -8.57 13.67 11.96
CA SER A 22 -7.92 12.44 11.52
C SER A 22 -9.04 11.43 11.30
N LEU A 23 -9.11 10.83 10.12
CA LEU A 23 -10.06 9.77 9.85
C LEU A 23 -9.74 8.57 10.73
N ASP A 24 -10.47 8.46 11.84
CA ASP A 24 -10.54 7.23 12.63
C ASP A 24 -11.52 6.28 11.92
N LEU A 25 -11.14 5.85 10.71
CA LEU A 25 -11.87 4.83 9.94
C LEU A 25 -11.78 3.52 10.72
N GLN A 26 -12.92 2.92 11.04
CA GLN A 26 -12.94 1.70 11.85
C GLN A 26 -12.73 0.48 10.94
N PRO A 27 -11.58 -0.21 10.99
CA PRO A 27 -11.39 -1.42 10.21
C PRO A 27 -12.35 -2.50 10.71
N LEU A 28 -13.04 -3.14 9.77
CA LEU A 28 -13.91 -4.30 10.02
C LEU A 28 -13.75 -5.27 8.86
N ASN A 29 -13.74 -6.58 9.16
CA ASN A 29 -13.75 -7.64 8.15
C ASN A 29 -15.08 -8.36 8.21
N ILE A 30 -15.86 -8.25 7.14
CA ILE A 30 -17.03 -9.09 6.88
C ILE A 30 -16.67 -10.09 5.77
N TYR A 31 -16.05 -9.61 4.70
CA TYR A 31 -15.55 -10.37 3.55
C TYR A 31 -14.13 -9.95 3.11
N SER A 32 -13.72 -8.70 3.36
CA SER A 32 -12.39 -8.19 3.02
C SER A 32 -11.27 -8.85 3.83
N GLN A 33 -10.03 -8.66 3.38
CA GLN A 33 -8.87 -9.34 3.96
C GLN A 33 -8.38 -8.68 5.27
N PHE A 34 -8.27 -7.35 5.32
CA PHE A 34 -7.52 -6.62 6.36
C PHE A 34 -8.19 -5.31 6.84
N GLY A 35 -9.51 -5.23 6.74
CA GLY A 35 -10.33 -4.17 7.32
C GLY A 35 -10.97 -3.24 6.29
N GLU A 36 -10.82 -3.56 5.00
CA GLU A 36 -11.31 -2.73 3.90
C GLU A 36 -12.82 -2.51 3.97
N ASP A 37 -13.62 -3.50 4.39
CA ASP A 37 -15.08 -3.33 4.49
C ASP A 37 -15.48 -2.17 5.40
N GLY A 38 -14.86 -2.09 6.59
CA GLY A 38 -15.13 -1.02 7.55
C GLY A 38 -14.64 0.35 7.07
N ILE A 39 -13.45 0.38 6.47
CA ILE A 39 -12.87 1.59 5.87
C ILE A 39 -13.77 2.13 4.76
N LEU A 40 -14.21 1.27 3.83
CA LEU A 40 -15.05 1.66 2.70
C LEU A 40 -16.43 2.10 3.18
N ASN A 41 -17.04 1.38 4.12
CA ASN A 41 -18.34 1.75 4.68
C ASN A 41 -18.30 3.14 5.34
N ASP A 42 -17.34 3.40 6.22
CA ASP A 42 -17.20 4.70 6.87
C ASP A 42 -16.92 5.83 5.87
N LEU A 43 -16.11 5.55 4.85
CA LEU A 43 -15.78 6.52 3.81
C LEU A 43 -17.01 6.88 2.96
N PHE A 44 -17.76 5.88 2.47
CA PHE A 44 -18.95 6.14 1.65
C PHE A 44 -20.09 6.77 2.45
N LEU A 45 -20.21 6.46 3.75
CA LEU A 45 -21.12 7.19 4.65
C LEU A 45 -20.78 8.69 4.73
N ARG A 46 -19.49 9.04 4.83
CA ARG A 46 -19.04 10.45 4.83
C ARG A 46 -19.26 11.14 3.49
N LEU A 47 -19.07 10.42 2.39
CA LEU A 47 -19.33 10.92 1.03
C LEU A 47 -20.84 11.04 0.71
N GLY A 48 -21.72 10.52 1.57
CA GLY A 48 -23.16 10.53 1.30
C GLY A 48 -23.57 9.57 0.20
N VAL A 49 -22.82 8.47 0.01
CA VAL A 49 -22.99 7.46 -1.04
C VAL A 49 -23.44 6.13 -0.39
N PRO A 50 -24.72 5.98 -0.02
CA PRO A 50 -25.19 4.74 0.61
C PRO A 50 -25.27 3.57 -0.38
N ARG A 51 -25.31 3.86 -1.70
CA ARG A 51 -25.36 2.93 -2.82
C ARG A 51 -24.56 3.50 -3.98
N GLY A 52 -23.95 2.63 -4.79
CA GLY A 52 -23.12 3.04 -5.91
C GLY A 52 -22.84 1.92 -6.89
N TYR A 53 -22.00 2.24 -7.86
CA TYR A 53 -21.44 1.32 -8.84
C TYR A 53 -19.96 1.07 -8.54
N PHE A 54 -19.57 -0.20 -8.48
CA PHE A 54 -18.16 -0.57 -8.34
C PHE A 54 -17.63 -1.29 -9.58
N VAL A 55 -16.32 -1.22 -9.76
CA VAL A 55 -15.55 -2.08 -10.65
C VAL A 55 -14.45 -2.73 -9.82
N GLU A 56 -14.36 -4.06 -9.86
CA GLU A 56 -13.28 -4.82 -9.22
C GLU A 56 -12.74 -5.85 -10.22
N PHE A 57 -11.41 -5.91 -10.34
CA PHE A 57 -10.74 -6.89 -11.19
C PHE A 57 -9.60 -7.59 -10.43
N GLY A 58 -9.42 -8.87 -10.75
CA GLY A 58 -8.80 -9.83 -9.83
C GLY A 58 -9.80 -10.34 -8.80
N ALA A 59 -11.05 -10.50 -9.22
CA ALA A 59 -12.18 -10.77 -8.34
C ALA A 59 -12.22 -12.19 -7.76
N TRP A 60 -11.40 -13.12 -8.28
CA TRP A 60 -11.33 -14.52 -7.85
C TRP A 60 -12.71 -15.21 -7.87
N ASP A 61 -13.31 -15.48 -6.71
CA ASP A 61 -14.63 -16.10 -6.54
C ASP A 61 -15.74 -15.07 -6.21
N GLY A 62 -15.40 -13.79 -6.16
CA GLY A 62 -16.32 -12.67 -5.87
C GLY A 62 -16.79 -12.59 -4.41
N ILE A 63 -16.23 -13.39 -3.49
CA ILE A 63 -16.60 -13.41 -2.08
C ILE A 63 -15.35 -13.36 -1.19
N GLN A 64 -14.44 -14.31 -1.36
CA GLN A 64 -13.29 -14.47 -0.50
C GLN A 64 -12.30 -13.31 -0.74
N MET A 65 -12.01 -12.55 0.33
CA MET A 65 -11.08 -11.41 0.29
C MET A 65 -11.52 -10.28 -0.64
N SER A 66 -12.78 -10.26 -1.08
CA SER A 66 -13.30 -9.21 -1.96
C SER A 66 -13.48 -7.89 -1.19
N ASN A 67 -13.10 -6.78 -1.83
CA ASN A 67 -13.33 -5.43 -1.31
C ASN A 67 -14.75 -4.92 -1.59
N THR A 68 -15.53 -5.63 -2.41
CA THR A 68 -16.85 -5.18 -2.90
C THR A 68 -18.01 -6.07 -2.45
N HIS A 69 -17.76 -7.32 -2.04
CA HIS A 69 -18.84 -8.25 -1.70
C HIS A 69 -19.75 -7.73 -0.57
N ASN A 70 -19.19 -7.11 0.48
CA ASN A 70 -19.99 -6.49 1.54
C ASN A 70 -20.97 -5.43 0.99
N LEU A 71 -20.51 -4.61 0.04
CA LEU A 71 -21.32 -3.57 -0.58
C LEU A 71 -22.48 -4.16 -1.39
N VAL A 72 -22.25 -5.30 -2.05
CA VAL A 72 -23.30 -6.05 -2.76
C VAL A 72 -24.35 -6.55 -1.77
N VAL A 73 -23.96 -7.34 -0.78
CA VAL A 73 -24.93 -8.09 0.06
C VAL A 73 -25.64 -7.23 1.09
N ASN A 74 -24.97 -6.23 1.66
CA ASN A 74 -25.50 -5.46 2.79
C ASN A 74 -25.93 -4.04 2.41
N HIS A 75 -25.42 -3.50 1.30
CA HIS A 75 -25.69 -2.13 0.88
C HIS A 75 -26.45 -2.03 -0.46
N GLY A 76 -26.59 -3.14 -1.20
CA GLY A 76 -27.32 -3.18 -2.46
C GLY A 76 -26.61 -2.41 -3.56
N TRP A 77 -25.28 -2.48 -3.60
CA TRP A 77 -24.49 -1.91 -4.68
C TRP A 77 -24.55 -2.78 -5.94
N SER A 78 -24.53 -2.12 -7.09
CA SER A 78 -24.35 -2.73 -8.40
C SER A 78 -22.88 -2.67 -8.82
N GLY A 79 -22.45 -3.47 -9.78
CA GLY A 79 -21.07 -3.35 -10.24
C GLY A 79 -20.65 -4.33 -11.31
N LEU A 80 -19.36 -4.29 -11.61
CA LEU A 80 -18.68 -5.17 -12.55
C LEU A 80 -17.53 -5.89 -11.82
N LEU A 81 -17.58 -7.22 -11.83
CA LEU A 81 -16.49 -8.08 -11.40
C LEU A 81 -15.79 -8.69 -12.62
N ILE A 82 -14.48 -8.55 -12.70
CA ILE A 82 -13.66 -9.10 -13.79
C ILE A 82 -12.66 -10.10 -13.22
N GLU A 83 -12.65 -11.31 -13.77
CA GLU A 83 -11.69 -12.36 -13.41
C GLU A 83 -11.06 -12.94 -14.68
N ALA A 84 -9.74 -13.14 -14.67
CA ALA A 84 -8.99 -13.60 -15.83
C ALA A 84 -8.91 -15.14 -15.91
N ASP A 85 -8.89 -15.82 -14.76
CA ASP A 85 -8.87 -17.28 -14.70
C ASP A 85 -10.28 -17.86 -14.96
N PRO A 86 -10.48 -18.67 -16.03
CA PRO A 86 -11.80 -19.19 -16.36
C PRO A 86 -12.40 -20.10 -15.29
N HIS A 87 -11.58 -20.75 -14.46
CA HIS A 87 -12.08 -21.66 -13.42
C HIS A 87 -12.58 -20.88 -12.20
N ALA A 88 -11.81 -19.89 -11.73
CA ALA A 88 -12.24 -18.93 -10.73
C ALA A 88 -13.48 -18.17 -11.19
N PHE A 89 -13.50 -17.72 -12.46
CA PHE A 89 -14.65 -17.05 -13.06
C PHE A 89 -15.94 -17.86 -13.01
N GLU A 90 -15.92 -19.17 -13.27
CA GLU A 90 -17.13 -19.99 -13.16
C GLU A 90 -17.66 -20.05 -11.71
N THR A 91 -16.75 -20.06 -10.73
CA THR A 91 -17.12 -19.99 -9.31
C THR A 91 -17.73 -18.63 -8.99
N LEU A 92 -17.08 -17.55 -9.44
CA LEU A 92 -17.56 -16.17 -9.30
C LEU A 92 -18.96 -15.99 -9.90
N ARG A 93 -19.19 -16.49 -11.12
CA ARG A 93 -20.49 -16.43 -11.79
C ARG A 93 -21.57 -17.18 -11.00
N GLY A 94 -21.23 -18.33 -10.42
CA GLY A 94 -22.14 -19.08 -9.55
C GLY A 94 -22.47 -18.33 -8.26
N ASN A 95 -21.44 -17.77 -7.61
CA ASN A 95 -21.58 -17.00 -6.37
C ASN A 95 -22.40 -15.71 -6.57
N MET A 96 -22.26 -15.05 -7.72
CA MET A 96 -22.98 -13.80 -8.02
C MET A 96 -24.37 -14.02 -8.65
N ALA A 97 -24.77 -15.25 -8.97
CA ALA A 97 -26.08 -15.53 -9.56
C ALA A 97 -27.29 -14.99 -8.74
N PRO A 98 -27.27 -14.93 -7.40
CA PRO A 98 -28.32 -14.28 -6.60
C PRO A 98 -28.34 -12.75 -6.67
N HIS A 99 -27.35 -12.11 -7.30
CA HIS A 99 -27.13 -10.66 -7.32
C HIS A 99 -27.20 -10.13 -8.77
N PRO A 100 -28.40 -9.97 -9.36
CA PRO A 100 -28.56 -9.62 -10.78
C PRO A 100 -28.03 -8.22 -11.15
N ASP A 101 -27.81 -7.35 -10.16
CA ASP A 101 -27.23 -6.02 -10.36
C ASP A 101 -25.69 -6.03 -10.46
N VAL A 102 -25.07 -7.22 -10.32
CA VAL A 102 -23.62 -7.43 -10.48
C VAL A 102 -23.36 -8.17 -11.79
N THR A 103 -22.64 -7.51 -12.69
CA THR A 103 -22.17 -8.11 -13.94
C THR A 103 -20.83 -8.81 -13.71
N CYS A 104 -20.68 -10.01 -14.26
CA CYS A 104 -19.45 -10.78 -14.19
C CYS A 104 -18.84 -10.90 -15.60
N MET A 105 -17.53 -10.65 -15.74
CA MET A 105 -16.80 -10.76 -17.00
C MET A 105 -15.54 -11.61 -16.85
N CYS A 106 -15.33 -12.54 -17.79
CA CYS A 106 -14.09 -13.30 -17.91
C CYS A 106 -13.13 -12.56 -18.85
N ALA A 107 -12.17 -11.82 -18.30
CA ALA A 107 -11.22 -11.03 -19.09
C ALA A 107 -9.93 -10.72 -18.31
N THR A 108 -8.84 -10.55 -19.05
CA THR A 108 -7.58 -10.05 -18.50
C THR A 108 -7.59 -8.52 -18.49
N VAL A 109 -7.35 -7.92 -17.33
CA VAL A 109 -7.11 -6.48 -17.21
C VAL A 109 -5.60 -6.21 -17.19
N GLY A 110 -5.17 -5.35 -18.11
CA GLY A 110 -3.79 -5.01 -18.36
C GLY A 110 -3.60 -3.51 -18.60
N PHE A 111 -2.43 -3.15 -19.12
CA PHE A 111 -2.03 -1.76 -19.30
C PHE A 111 -1.81 -1.36 -20.77
N ASP A 112 -2.00 -2.28 -21.71
CA ASP A 112 -1.82 -2.07 -23.15
C ASP A 112 -3.04 -2.58 -23.97
N GLY A 113 -3.23 -1.99 -25.16
CA GLY A 113 -4.21 -2.47 -26.16
C GLY A 113 -5.64 -2.62 -25.64
N ALA A 114 -6.27 -3.74 -26.00
CA ALA A 114 -7.65 -4.08 -25.64
C ALA A 114 -7.80 -4.54 -24.18
N GLU A 115 -6.70 -4.88 -23.50
CA GLU A 115 -6.70 -5.28 -22.08
C GLU A 115 -6.68 -4.07 -21.14
N ARG A 116 -6.45 -2.86 -21.66
CA ARG A 116 -6.59 -1.63 -20.85
C ARG A 116 -7.98 -1.56 -20.24
N LEU A 117 -8.06 -1.24 -18.95
CA LEU A 117 -9.33 -1.07 -18.26
C LEU A 117 -10.28 -0.12 -19.01
N ASP A 118 -9.78 1.03 -19.47
CA ASP A 118 -10.58 1.97 -20.29
C ASP A 118 -11.24 1.30 -21.50
N ALA A 119 -10.53 0.41 -22.22
CA ALA A 119 -11.04 -0.24 -23.41
C ALA A 119 -12.10 -1.30 -23.06
N ILE A 120 -11.89 -2.02 -21.95
CA ILE A 120 -12.86 -2.98 -21.43
C ILE A 120 -14.13 -2.27 -20.99
N LEU A 121 -14.00 -1.20 -20.20
CA LEU A 121 -15.14 -0.44 -19.67
C LEU A 121 -15.90 0.32 -20.76
N GLN A 122 -15.31 0.64 -21.91
CA GLN A 122 -16.08 1.18 -23.04
C GLN A 122 -17.02 0.13 -23.67
N GLY A 123 -16.70 -1.16 -23.52
CA GLY A 123 -17.51 -2.27 -24.02
C GLY A 123 -18.69 -2.66 -23.14
N VAL A 124 -18.74 -2.16 -21.90
CA VAL A 124 -19.80 -2.42 -20.92
C VAL A 124 -20.25 -1.09 -20.34
N SER A 125 -21.54 -0.74 -20.41
CA SER A 125 -22.07 0.59 -20.07
C SER A 125 -21.82 1.03 -18.61
N VAL A 126 -20.59 1.36 -18.26
CA VAL A 126 -20.12 1.80 -16.95
C VAL A 126 -20.00 3.33 -16.95
N PRO A 127 -20.53 4.02 -15.93
CA PRO A 127 -20.37 5.47 -15.81
C PRO A 127 -18.90 5.90 -15.81
N GLU A 128 -18.55 7.05 -16.40
CA GLU A 128 -17.17 7.56 -16.37
C GLU A 128 -16.72 7.89 -14.93
N GLU A 129 -17.64 8.38 -14.09
CA GLU A 129 -17.43 8.71 -12.68
C GLU A 129 -18.23 7.78 -11.75
N PHE A 130 -17.84 6.50 -11.68
CA PHE A 130 -18.41 5.54 -10.73
C PHE A 130 -17.77 5.65 -9.34
N GLU A 131 -18.35 4.98 -8.34
CA GLU A 131 -18.02 5.23 -6.94
C GLU A 131 -16.74 4.51 -6.48
N LEU A 132 -16.55 3.24 -6.83
CA LEU A 132 -15.46 2.42 -6.31
C LEU A 132 -14.72 1.66 -7.39
N LEU A 133 -13.40 1.82 -7.47
CA LEU A 133 -12.51 0.94 -8.23
C LEU A 133 -11.63 0.12 -7.28
N SER A 134 -11.62 -1.21 -7.41
CA SER A 134 -10.69 -2.10 -6.71
C SER A 134 -9.70 -2.70 -7.72
N ILE A 135 -8.40 -2.55 -7.45
CA ILE A 135 -7.29 -3.00 -8.29
C ILE A 135 -6.45 -3.98 -7.47
N ASP A 136 -6.52 -5.27 -7.82
CA ASP A 136 -5.75 -6.31 -7.15
C ASP A 136 -5.39 -7.44 -8.13
N VAL A 137 -4.24 -7.32 -8.81
CA VAL A 137 -3.79 -8.28 -9.84
C VAL A 137 -2.43 -8.91 -9.56
N ASP A 138 -2.01 -8.90 -8.29
CA ASP A 138 -0.71 -9.41 -7.83
C ASP A 138 0.49 -8.85 -8.63
N GLY A 139 0.59 -7.52 -8.80
CA GLY A 139 1.85 -6.88 -9.16
C GLY A 139 1.77 -5.65 -10.07
N ASN A 140 1.04 -5.74 -11.18
CA ASN A 140 1.01 -4.70 -12.22
C ASN A 140 0.01 -3.57 -11.94
N ASP A 141 -0.51 -3.50 -10.72
CA ASP A 141 -1.54 -2.58 -10.21
C ASP A 141 -1.20 -1.12 -10.52
N TYR A 142 0.06 -0.73 -10.24
CA TYR A 142 0.58 0.59 -10.58
C TYR A 142 0.45 0.91 -12.08
N HIS A 143 0.84 -0.03 -12.95
CA HIS A 143 0.89 0.20 -14.40
C HIS A 143 -0.50 0.23 -15.03
N ILE A 144 -1.44 -0.58 -14.50
CA ILE A 144 -2.84 -0.57 -14.91
C ILE A 144 -3.47 0.77 -14.53
N TRP A 145 -3.29 1.21 -13.29
CA TRP A 145 -3.83 2.50 -12.85
C TRP A 145 -3.19 3.69 -13.58
N ASP A 146 -1.88 3.65 -13.84
CA ASP A 146 -1.18 4.69 -14.61
C ASP A 146 -1.73 4.78 -16.05
N ALA A 147 -2.02 3.63 -16.68
CA ALA A 147 -2.56 3.56 -18.04
C ALA A 147 -4.05 3.96 -18.18
N MET A 148 -4.80 4.03 -17.08
CA MET A 148 -6.20 4.49 -17.05
C MET A 148 -6.27 6.00 -17.34
N GLY A 149 -7.15 6.45 -18.23
CA GLY A 149 -7.22 7.87 -18.62
C GLY A 149 -8.63 8.40 -18.84
N SER A 150 -9.61 7.53 -19.11
CA SER A 150 -10.97 7.94 -19.50
C SER A 150 -11.96 7.91 -18.34
N TYR A 151 -11.67 7.12 -17.30
CA TYR A 151 -12.53 6.94 -16.14
C TYR A 151 -11.94 7.63 -14.91
N ARG A 152 -12.82 8.14 -14.05
CA ARG A 152 -12.45 8.92 -12.87
C ARG A 152 -13.28 8.50 -11.64
N PRO A 153 -13.08 7.28 -11.13
CA PRO A 153 -13.80 6.78 -9.97
C PRO A 153 -13.64 7.68 -8.74
N GLN A 154 -14.60 7.68 -7.83
CA GLN A 154 -14.56 8.52 -6.62
C GLN A 154 -13.54 8.00 -5.59
N VAL A 155 -13.53 6.68 -5.40
CA VAL A 155 -12.63 5.96 -4.48
C VAL A 155 -11.91 4.87 -5.24
N ILE A 156 -10.61 4.67 -4.94
CA ILE A 156 -9.80 3.61 -5.53
C ILE A 156 -9.10 2.84 -4.41
N VAL A 157 -9.22 1.51 -4.41
CA VAL A 157 -8.43 0.60 -3.59
C VAL A 157 -7.39 -0.05 -4.49
N VAL A 158 -6.12 -0.03 -4.07
CA VAL A 158 -5.03 -0.60 -4.87
C VAL A 158 -4.13 -1.45 -3.99
N GLU A 159 -3.85 -2.67 -4.45
CA GLU A 159 -2.87 -3.55 -3.82
C GLU A 159 -1.45 -2.94 -3.94
N PHE A 160 -0.66 -3.07 -2.87
CA PHE A 160 0.75 -2.69 -2.84
C PHE A 160 1.57 -3.82 -2.23
N ASN A 161 2.88 -3.86 -2.54
CA ASN A 161 3.76 -4.84 -1.91
C ASN A 161 4.05 -4.46 -0.45
N PRO A 162 3.55 -5.22 0.54
CA PRO A 162 3.65 -4.88 1.95
C PRO A 162 5.06 -5.09 2.53
N THR A 163 5.95 -5.77 1.80
CA THR A 163 7.34 -6.00 2.24
C THR A 163 8.25 -4.81 1.97
N ILE A 164 7.82 -3.86 1.14
CA ILE A 164 8.60 -2.67 0.79
C ILE A 164 8.34 -1.58 1.84
N PRO A 165 9.38 -1.02 2.48
CA PRO A 165 9.20 0.03 3.48
C PRO A 165 8.51 1.27 2.93
N THR A 166 7.72 1.93 3.77
CA THR A 166 6.88 3.10 3.39
C THR A 166 7.65 4.22 2.69
N HIS A 167 8.92 4.43 3.01
CA HIS A 167 9.75 5.52 2.47
C HIS A 167 10.52 5.12 1.19
N VAL A 168 10.43 3.87 0.75
CA VAL A 168 11.13 3.38 -0.45
C VAL A 168 10.24 3.58 -1.67
N ASP A 169 10.73 4.33 -2.66
CA ASP A 169 10.06 4.46 -3.95
C ASP A 169 10.52 3.32 -4.88
N PHE A 170 9.62 2.37 -5.09
CA PHE A 170 9.84 1.22 -5.96
C PHE A 170 8.60 0.96 -6.80
N ILE A 171 8.82 0.76 -8.10
CA ILE A 171 7.84 0.33 -9.08
C ILE A 171 8.46 -0.86 -9.80
N GLN A 172 7.74 -1.97 -9.87
CA GLN A 172 8.20 -3.11 -10.67
C GLN A 172 8.34 -2.72 -12.16
N PRO A 173 9.24 -3.36 -12.94
CA PRO A 173 9.30 -3.09 -14.37
C PRO A 173 7.94 -3.33 -15.05
N ARG A 174 7.61 -2.53 -16.06
CA ARG A 174 6.36 -2.61 -16.83
C ARG A 174 6.36 -3.84 -17.74
N ASP A 175 6.02 -5.00 -17.17
CA ASP A 175 5.97 -6.30 -17.83
C ASP A 175 4.92 -7.18 -17.16
N HIS A 176 3.96 -7.68 -17.94
CA HIS A 176 2.86 -8.53 -17.46
C HIS A 176 3.32 -9.80 -16.74
N ARG A 177 4.55 -10.25 -16.96
CA ARG A 177 5.12 -11.47 -16.37
C ARG A 177 5.75 -11.24 -15.00
N ILE A 178 5.94 -9.98 -14.59
CA ILE A 178 6.60 -9.64 -13.33
C ILE A 178 5.53 -9.45 -12.24
N LYS A 179 5.75 -10.13 -11.11
CA LYS A 179 4.91 -10.10 -9.90
C LYS A 179 5.73 -9.70 -8.67
N GLN A 180 6.25 -8.49 -8.69
CA GLN A 180 7.01 -7.90 -7.58
C GLN A 180 6.17 -6.90 -6.78
N GLY A 181 5.10 -6.37 -7.35
CA GLY A 181 4.32 -5.28 -6.79
C GLY A 181 5.08 -3.96 -6.78
N SER A 182 4.38 -2.92 -6.33
CA SER A 182 4.93 -1.57 -6.18
C SER A 182 4.84 -1.11 -4.74
N SER A 183 5.70 -0.18 -4.36
CA SER A 183 5.67 0.46 -3.04
C SER A 183 4.41 1.31 -2.87
N ILE A 184 3.93 1.42 -1.63
CA ILE A 184 2.86 2.36 -1.28
C ILE A 184 3.24 3.82 -1.62
N LEU A 185 4.53 4.19 -1.53
CA LEU A 185 5.00 5.53 -1.90
C LEU A 185 4.84 5.81 -3.40
N ALA A 186 5.16 4.83 -4.25
CA ALA A 186 4.97 4.97 -5.69
C ALA A 186 3.48 5.16 -6.03
N LEU A 187 2.60 4.37 -5.42
CA LEU A 187 1.14 4.49 -5.59
C LEU A 187 0.62 5.82 -5.07
N ALA A 188 1.09 6.28 -3.91
CA ALA A 188 0.73 7.60 -3.38
C ALA A 188 1.11 8.74 -4.34
N ARG A 189 2.31 8.67 -4.94
CA ARG A 189 2.76 9.63 -5.96
C ARG A 189 1.92 9.55 -7.23
N LEU A 190 1.53 8.35 -7.67
CA LEU A 190 0.63 8.17 -8.80
C LEU A 190 -0.74 8.79 -8.52
N GLY A 191 -1.31 8.51 -7.35
CA GLY A 191 -2.57 9.10 -6.90
C GLY A 191 -2.56 10.62 -6.98
N VAL A 192 -1.54 11.27 -6.43
CA VAL A 192 -1.39 12.74 -6.50
C VAL A 192 -1.36 13.22 -7.97
N ARG A 193 -0.60 12.57 -8.86
CA ARG A 193 -0.56 12.95 -10.28
C ARG A 193 -1.92 12.81 -10.97
N LYS A 194 -2.74 11.85 -10.53
CA LYS A 194 -4.07 11.57 -11.09
C LYS A 194 -5.20 12.31 -10.36
N GLY A 195 -4.90 13.17 -9.38
CA GLY A 195 -5.91 13.95 -8.65
C GLY A 195 -6.58 13.21 -7.48
N TYR A 196 -5.87 12.27 -6.87
CA TYR A 196 -6.31 11.47 -5.72
C TYR A 196 -5.39 11.69 -4.51
N ARG A 197 -5.91 11.39 -3.32
CA ARG A 197 -5.16 11.38 -2.05
C ARG A 197 -5.31 10.02 -1.38
N ALA A 198 -4.22 9.46 -0.89
CA ALA A 198 -4.31 8.30 0.00
C ALA A 198 -4.95 8.74 1.32
N VAL A 199 -5.91 7.97 1.83
CA VAL A 199 -6.65 8.30 3.06
C VAL A 199 -6.58 7.19 4.11
N ALA A 200 -6.32 5.95 3.69
CA ALA A 200 -6.16 4.80 4.56
C ALA A 200 -5.24 3.77 3.90
N ALA A 201 -4.65 2.90 4.72
CA ALA A 201 -3.97 1.70 4.26
C ALA A 201 -4.25 0.54 5.21
N THR A 202 -4.48 -0.64 4.65
CA THR A 202 -4.54 -1.90 5.38
C THR A 202 -3.16 -2.57 5.32
N LEU A 203 -3.09 -3.88 5.57
CA LEU A 203 -1.83 -4.60 5.44
C LEU A 203 -1.30 -4.60 4.00
N VAL A 204 -2.19 -4.73 3.01
CA VAL A 204 -1.82 -4.95 1.59
C VAL A 204 -2.48 -3.95 0.63
N ASN A 205 -3.52 -3.23 1.07
CA ASN A 205 -4.23 -2.28 0.23
C ASN A 205 -4.01 -0.84 0.69
N VAL A 206 -4.01 0.09 -0.25
CA VAL A 206 -4.10 1.53 0.00
C VAL A 206 -5.39 2.07 -0.61
N VAL A 207 -6.11 2.88 0.16
CA VAL A 207 -7.37 3.51 -0.24
C VAL A 207 -7.14 4.96 -0.60
N PHE A 208 -7.60 5.33 -1.79
CA PHE A 208 -7.52 6.65 -2.37
C PHE A 208 -8.89 7.27 -2.53
N VAL A 209 -8.99 8.58 -2.29
CA VAL A 209 -10.19 9.38 -2.56
C VAL A 209 -9.82 10.49 -3.53
N ARG A 210 -10.72 10.77 -4.47
CA ARG A 210 -10.60 11.91 -5.38
C ARG A 210 -10.43 13.20 -4.57
N ALA A 211 -9.45 14.03 -4.92
CA ALA A 211 -9.02 15.14 -4.08
C ALA A 211 -10.14 16.18 -3.82
N ASP A 212 -10.99 16.43 -4.83
CA ASP A 212 -12.17 17.31 -4.73
C ASP A 212 -13.21 16.77 -3.75
N LEU A 213 -13.44 15.46 -3.75
CA LEU A 213 -14.36 14.82 -2.81
C LEU A 213 -13.78 14.81 -1.39
N ALA A 214 -12.50 14.49 -1.25
CA ALA A 214 -11.79 14.57 0.02
C ALA A 214 -11.90 15.97 0.65
N ASP A 215 -11.72 17.02 -0.14
CA ASP A 215 -11.89 18.41 0.32
C ASP A 215 -13.34 18.70 0.74
N SER A 216 -14.33 18.22 -0.02
CA SER A 216 -15.76 18.47 0.25
C SER A 216 -16.25 17.89 1.58
N VAL A 217 -15.64 16.79 2.05
CA VAL A 217 -16.00 16.11 3.30
C VAL A 217 -14.95 16.30 4.41
N GLY A 218 -13.99 17.21 4.20
CA GLY A 218 -12.99 17.58 5.21
C GLY A 218 -11.95 16.50 5.53
N ILE A 219 -11.65 15.61 4.57
CA ILE A 219 -10.58 14.61 4.70
C ILE A 219 -9.22 15.30 4.53
N ALA A 220 -8.48 15.43 5.64
CA ALA A 220 -7.16 16.04 5.64
C ALA A 220 -6.14 15.17 4.89
N ALA A 221 -5.20 15.83 4.19
CA ALA A 221 -4.02 15.14 3.66
C ALA A 221 -3.07 14.79 4.81
N LEU A 222 -2.71 13.50 4.90
CA LEU A 222 -1.81 13.00 5.93
C LEU A 222 -0.48 12.52 5.31
N PRO A 223 0.64 12.62 6.04
CA PRO A 223 1.86 11.90 5.69
C PRO A 223 1.59 10.41 5.55
N LEU A 224 2.29 9.75 4.63
CA LEU A 224 2.06 8.33 4.33
C LEU A 224 2.38 7.43 5.53
N GLU A 225 3.28 7.86 6.40
CA GLU A 225 3.65 7.20 7.66
C GLU A 225 2.51 7.25 8.70
N MET A 226 1.59 8.20 8.59
CA MET A 226 0.37 8.23 9.41
C MET A 226 -0.75 7.39 8.80
N ILE A 227 -0.72 7.17 7.49
CA ILE A 227 -1.70 6.37 6.76
C ILE A 227 -1.38 4.87 6.91
N ARG A 228 -0.12 4.49 6.68
CA ARG A 228 0.36 3.11 6.84
C ARG A 228 0.95 2.94 8.23
N THR A 229 0.18 2.32 9.11
CA THR A 229 0.57 2.03 10.50
C THR A 229 1.00 0.58 10.72
N ASN A 230 0.70 -0.31 9.77
CA ASN A 230 1.08 -1.72 9.83
C ASN A 230 2.35 -1.99 9.00
N HIS A 231 3.41 -2.41 9.69
CA HIS A 231 4.73 -2.73 9.12
C HIS A 231 5.13 -4.19 9.38
N ALA A 232 4.18 -5.07 9.69
CA ALA A 232 4.46 -6.44 10.13
C ALA A 232 5.23 -7.29 9.11
N LEU A 233 5.17 -6.94 7.82
CA LEU A 233 5.82 -7.67 6.73
C LEU A 233 7.14 -7.05 6.26
N GLU A 234 7.60 -5.96 6.88
CA GLU A 234 8.83 -5.28 6.48
C GLU A 234 10.08 -5.96 7.04
N THR A 235 10.99 -6.38 6.16
CA THR A 235 12.33 -6.84 6.53
C THR A 235 13.33 -5.69 6.40
N ASN A 236 13.93 -5.30 7.52
CA ASN A 236 14.87 -4.18 7.59
C ASN A 236 16.31 -4.66 7.82
N VAL A 237 17.27 -4.08 7.10
CA VAL A 237 18.70 -4.28 7.33
C VAL A 237 19.26 -3.06 8.06
N VAL A 238 19.72 -3.24 9.30
CA VAL A 238 20.22 -2.15 10.15
C VAL A 238 21.69 -2.35 10.51
N GLN A 239 22.43 -1.24 10.61
CA GLN A 239 23.80 -1.23 11.12
C GLN A 239 23.80 -0.71 12.55
N LEU A 240 24.38 -1.48 13.46
CA LEU A 240 24.60 -1.10 14.85
C LEU A 240 25.88 -0.27 14.99
N LEU A 241 26.03 0.41 16.12
CA LEU A 241 27.18 1.29 16.42
C LEU A 241 28.55 0.59 16.36
N ASP A 242 28.58 -0.71 16.62
CA ASP A 242 29.77 -1.55 16.54
C ASP A 242 30.05 -2.06 15.11
N GLY A 243 29.26 -1.63 14.12
CA GLY A 243 29.33 -2.07 12.73
C GLY A 243 28.74 -3.46 12.48
N THR A 244 28.06 -4.05 13.47
CA THR A 244 27.25 -5.25 13.28
C THR A 244 26.05 -4.94 12.39
N ILE A 245 25.83 -5.76 11.36
CA ILE A 245 24.62 -5.74 10.53
C ILE A 245 23.61 -6.72 11.13
N ARG A 246 22.38 -6.26 11.32
CA ARG A 246 21.24 -7.05 11.77
C ARG A 246 20.14 -6.99 10.74
N VAL A 247 19.41 -8.09 10.63
CA VAL A 247 18.13 -8.14 9.94
C VAL A 247 17.05 -8.13 11.02
N VAL A 248 16.09 -7.23 10.90
CA VAL A 248 14.97 -7.03 11.83
C VAL A 248 13.67 -7.19 11.05
N GLY A 249 12.66 -7.82 11.66
CA GLY A 249 11.39 -8.17 10.99
C GLY A 249 11.40 -9.62 10.47
N PRO A 250 10.44 -9.98 9.59
CA PRO A 250 10.34 -11.33 9.05
C PRO A 250 11.62 -11.75 8.31
N THR A 251 12.11 -12.96 8.58
CA THR A 251 13.29 -13.55 7.93
C THR A 251 12.93 -14.74 7.05
N ARG A 252 11.63 -14.97 6.81
CA ARG A 252 11.12 -15.98 5.89
C ARG A 252 10.32 -15.31 4.79
N GLY A 253 10.40 -15.82 3.56
CA GLY A 253 9.58 -15.34 2.47
C GLY A 253 8.11 -15.53 2.79
N ILE A 254 7.31 -14.46 2.68
CA ILE A 254 5.88 -14.48 3.03
C ILE A 254 5.05 -15.43 2.14
N TRP A 255 5.54 -15.70 0.93
CA TRP A 255 4.86 -16.56 -0.04
C TRP A 255 5.36 -18.01 -0.07
N ASN A 256 6.66 -18.24 0.12
CA ASN A 256 7.28 -19.57 0.01
C ASN A 256 7.73 -20.17 1.35
N GLY A 257 7.70 -19.39 2.43
CA GLY A 257 8.14 -19.79 3.76
C GLY A 257 9.64 -20.07 3.89
N ILE A 258 10.43 -19.85 2.84
CA ILE A 258 11.86 -20.14 2.79
C ILE A 258 12.61 -19.11 3.63
N GLU A 259 13.49 -19.59 4.50
CA GLU A 259 14.38 -18.74 5.29
C GLU A 259 15.31 -17.93 4.39
N MET A 260 15.25 -16.61 4.53
CA MET A 260 16.16 -15.68 3.88
C MET A 260 17.50 -15.73 4.60
N ARG A 261 18.52 -16.18 3.86
CA ARG A 261 19.90 -16.16 4.33
C ARG A 261 20.59 -14.93 3.78
N PHE A 262 21.33 -14.24 4.64
CA PHE A 262 22.07 -13.02 4.30
C PHE A 262 23.59 -13.22 4.38
N PRO A 263 24.17 -14.27 3.73
CA PRO A 263 25.61 -14.46 3.75
C PRO A 263 26.29 -13.29 3.04
N GLY A 264 27.30 -12.70 3.68
CA GLY A 264 28.11 -11.61 3.10
C GLY A 264 27.63 -10.18 3.38
N PHE A 265 26.49 -9.98 4.07
CA PHE A 265 26.06 -8.62 4.47
C PHE A 265 26.98 -8.01 5.54
N GLN A 266 27.57 -8.85 6.39
CA GLN A 266 28.39 -8.42 7.50
C GLN A 266 29.86 -8.21 7.07
N SER A 267 30.25 -6.94 6.91
CA SER A 267 31.59 -6.58 6.39
C SER A 267 32.71 -6.70 7.43
N LEU A 268 32.43 -6.47 8.72
CA LEU A 268 33.42 -6.59 9.80
C LEU A 268 33.47 -8.00 10.41
N PRO A 269 34.66 -8.58 10.65
CA PRO A 269 34.80 -9.81 11.44
C PRO A 269 34.42 -9.56 12.90
N ARG A 270 33.97 -10.60 13.61
CA ARG A 270 33.39 -10.48 14.97
C ARG A 270 34.30 -9.72 15.94
N PHE A 271 35.62 -9.94 15.88
CA PHE A 271 36.58 -9.28 16.77
C PHE A 271 36.82 -7.79 16.45
N LEU A 272 36.34 -7.29 15.31
CA LEU A 272 36.39 -5.87 14.96
C LEU A 272 35.04 -5.18 15.13
N ARG A 273 34.00 -5.90 15.58
CA ARG A 273 32.69 -5.33 15.86
C ARG A 273 32.68 -4.75 17.27
N VAL A 274 33.17 -3.52 17.38
CA VAL A 274 33.21 -2.73 18.61
C VAL A 274 32.89 -1.29 18.26
N TYR A 275 32.22 -0.57 19.16
CA TYR A 275 32.01 0.86 18.99
C TYR A 275 33.38 1.55 18.85
N PRO A 276 33.67 2.31 17.78
CA PRO A 276 35.04 2.74 17.48
C PRO A 276 35.78 3.48 18.61
N PRO A 277 35.12 4.37 19.40
CA PRO A 277 35.73 4.96 20.59
C PRO A 277 36.22 3.96 21.64
N ASP A 278 35.51 2.83 21.76
CA ASP A 278 35.81 1.76 22.73
C ASP A 278 36.80 0.72 22.18
N ALA A 279 37.26 0.89 20.94
CA ALA A 279 38.18 -0.06 20.30
C ALA A 279 39.52 -0.12 21.03
N ALA A 280 39.90 -1.33 21.43
CA ALA A 280 41.19 -1.62 22.04
C ALA A 280 42.34 -1.21 21.11
N ARG A 281 43.48 -0.81 21.70
CA ARG A 281 44.65 -0.34 20.92
C ARG A 281 45.09 -1.33 19.85
N TRP A 282 44.97 -2.63 20.11
CA TRP A 282 45.36 -3.69 19.17
C TRP A 282 44.36 -3.88 18.01
N GLN A 283 43.08 -3.47 18.14
CA GLN A 283 42.08 -3.56 17.06
C GLN A 283 42.27 -2.44 16.02
N ARG A 284 42.85 -1.30 16.42
CA ARG A 284 42.98 -0.09 15.58
C ARG A 284 43.74 -0.30 14.26
N PRO A 285 44.88 -1.01 14.20
CA PRO A 285 45.57 -1.28 12.94
C PRO A 285 44.71 -2.07 11.95
N PHE A 286 43.95 -3.05 12.43
CA PHE A 286 43.06 -3.87 11.61
C PHE A 286 41.86 -3.05 11.10
N LEU A 287 41.25 -2.23 11.96
CA LEU A 287 40.18 -1.30 11.56
C LEU A 287 40.67 -0.36 10.45
N ASN A 288 41.85 0.24 10.61
CA ASN A 288 42.45 1.11 9.59
C ASN A 288 42.72 0.38 8.27
N LEU A 289 43.14 -0.89 8.32
CA LEU A 289 43.35 -1.71 7.13
C LEU A 289 42.04 -1.95 6.38
N VAL A 290 40.99 -2.39 7.09
CA VAL A 290 39.66 -2.64 6.50
C VAL A 290 39.09 -1.35 5.89
N GLU A 291 39.22 -0.21 6.59
CA GLU A 291 38.79 1.08 6.08
C GLU A 291 39.54 1.47 4.80
N ARG A 292 40.87 1.28 4.78
CA ARG A 292 41.70 1.55 3.60
C ARG A 292 41.29 0.70 2.41
N GLU A 293 41.08 -0.61 2.60
CA GLU A 293 40.62 -1.51 1.54
C GLU A 293 39.24 -1.11 1.00
N SER A 294 38.31 -0.77 1.89
CA SER A 294 36.97 -0.31 1.51
C SER A 294 37.03 0.95 0.63
N ARG A 295 37.84 1.95 1.04
CA ARG A 295 38.07 3.18 0.25
C ARG A 295 38.68 2.88 -1.13
N LEU A 296 39.61 1.94 -1.22
CA LEU A 296 40.21 1.53 -2.49
C LEU A 296 39.19 0.85 -3.42
N ARG A 297 38.37 -0.07 -2.89
CA ARG A 297 37.29 -0.73 -3.66
C ARG A 297 36.26 0.29 -4.16
N ALA A 298 35.84 1.22 -3.31
CA ALA A 298 34.92 2.30 -3.70
C ALA A 298 35.48 3.17 -4.84
N ARG A 299 36.77 3.55 -4.76
CA ARG A 299 37.45 4.30 -5.83
C ARG A 299 37.53 3.52 -7.13
N ALA A 300 37.80 2.21 -7.07
CA ALA A 300 37.82 1.35 -8.25
C ALA A 300 36.44 1.25 -8.91
N LYS A 301 35.39 1.03 -8.12
CA LYS A 301 34.00 0.97 -8.61
C LYS A 301 33.56 2.28 -9.27
N ALA A 302 33.88 3.42 -8.66
CA ALA A 302 33.58 4.74 -9.22
C ALA A 302 34.30 4.99 -10.57
N ARG A 303 35.54 4.51 -10.72
CA ARG A 303 36.28 4.60 -11.99
C ARG A 303 35.67 3.74 -13.09
N LEU A 304 35.20 2.53 -12.78
CA LEU A 304 34.49 1.67 -13.74
C LEU A 304 33.17 2.28 -14.18
N ALA A 305 32.36 2.80 -13.26
CA ALA A 305 31.06 3.40 -13.59
C ALA A 305 31.18 4.62 -14.52
N ARG A 306 32.29 5.36 -14.47
CA ARG A 306 32.58 6.49 -15.37
C ARG A 306 33.04 6.07 -16.77
N ARG A 307 33.45 4.80 -16.97
CA ARG A 307 33.84 4.27 -18.30
C ARG A 307 32.66 3.70 -19.09
N HIS A 308 31.53 3.46 -18.41
CA HIS A 308 30.29 2.92 -19.00
C HIS A 308 29.16 3.96 -19.10
N ARG A 309 29.48 5.24 -18.90
CA ARG A 309 28.65 6.39 -19.29
C ARG A 309 29.35 7.08 -20.46
#